data_AF-A0A3D1TRA4-F1
#
_entry.id   AF-A0A3D1TRA4-F1
#
_cell.length_a   1.000
_cell.length_b   1.000
_cell.length_c   1.000
_cell.angle_alpha   90.00
_cell.angle_beta   90.00
_cell.angle_gamma   90.00
#
_symmetry.space_group_name_H-M   'P 1'
#
loop_
_entity.id
_entity.type
_entity.pdbx_description
1 polymer ?
#
loop_
_entity_poly.entity_id
_entity_poly.type
_entity_poly.pdbx_seq_one_letter_code
_entity_poly.pdbx_strand_id
1 'polypeptide(L)'
;MADQYVATDKESGLEVAITGQFSPVPEDRIHLARTANLFTKLLAAGLATPNDSERRELFTHLETQLELAAALIKQDMEEVSRLMQEMLSRMGLTPERLEEMAKELSEQLKRQLGDNPPDAEGPFSKN
;
A
#
# COMPACT_ATOMS: atom_id res chain seq x y z
N MET A 1 -2.98 34.01 -2.42
CA MET A 1 -1.67 33.48 -2.02
C MET A 1 -1.80 31.98 -1.90
N ALA A 2 -0.76 31.21 -2.24
CA ALA A 2 -0.76 29.78 -1.94
C ALA A 2 -0.71 29.61 -0.42
N ASP A 3 -1.51 28.69 0.10
CA ASP A 3 -1.42 28.25 1.48
C ASP A 3 -0.10 27.47 1.68
N GLN A 4 0.41 27.48 2.91
CA GLN A 4 1.59 26.71 3.31
C GLN A 4 1.30 25.90 4.57
N TYR A 5 1.73 24.65 4.59
CA TYR A 5 1.78 23.81 5.77
C TYR A 5 3.21 23.26 5.92
N VAL A 6 3.76 23.32 7.13
CA VAL A 6 5.09 22.78 7.43
C VAL A 6 4.92 21.65 8.45
N ALA A 7 5.38 20.46 8.07
CA ALA A 7 5.54 19.34 8.99
C ALA A 7 6.98 19.31 9.47
N THR A 8 7.17 19.13 10.78
CA THR A 8 8.50 19.04 11.40
C THR A 8 8.57 17.75 12.20
N ASP A 9 9.60 16.95 11.94
CA ASP A 9 9.97 15.85 12.82
C ASP A 9 10.82 16.39 13.98
N LYS A 10 10.35 16.19 15.21
CA LYS A 10 10.94 16.82 16.40
C LYS A 10 12.30 16.23 16.80
N GLU A 11 12.55 14.97 16.45
CA GLU A 11 13.77 14.26 16.87
C GLU A 11 14.93 14.60 15.94
N SER A 12 14.68 14.61 14.63
CA SER A 12 15.71 14.93 13.62
C SER A 12 15.81 16.42 13.28
N GLY A 13 14.76 17.21 13.57
CA GLY A 13 14.63 18.59 13.10
C GLY A 13 14.31 18.72 11.61
N LEU A 14 14.00 17.60 10.93
CA LEU A 14 13.67 17.60 9.50
C LEU A 14 12.32 18.29 9.25
N GLU A 15 12.28 19.13 8.23
CA GLU A 15 11.07 19.86 7.83
C GLU A 15 10.66 19.54 6.39
N VAL A 16 9.35 19.38 6.19
CA VAL A 16 8.71 19.30 4.87
C VAL A 16 7.68 20.40 4.76
N ALA A 17 7.88 21.30 3.81
CA ALA A 17 6.95 22.37 3.49
C ALA A 17 6.10 21.98 2.27
N ILE A 18 4.77 22.00 2.45
CA ILE A 18 3.79 21.80 1.39
C ILE A 18 3.18 23.17 1.08
N THR A 19 3.17 23.54 -0.19
CA THR A 19 2.54 24.77 -0.67
C THR A 19 1.52 24.45 -1.74
N GLY A 20 0.39 25.18 -1.76
CA GLY A 20 -0.67 24.92 -2.74
C GLY A 20 -1.94 25.69 -2.47
N GLN A 21 -3.04 25.27 -3.08
CA GLN A 21 -4.38 25.75 -2.73
C GLN A 21 -5.04 24.70 -1.85
N PHE A 22 -5.23 24.98 -0.57
CA PHE A 22 -5.82 23.99 0.34
C PHE A 22 -7.34 24.13 0.36
N SER A 23 -8.03 23.00 0.35
CA SER A 23 -9.49 22.94 0.50
C SER A 23 -9.94 23.78 1.71
N PRO A 24 -11.02 24.57 1.61
CA PRO A 24 -11.58 25.27 2.77
C PRO A 24 -12.23 24.30 3.77
N VAL A 25 -12.47 23.04 3.37
CA VAL A 25 -13.07 22.00 4.22
C VAL A 25 -12.08 21.61 5.34
N PRO A 26 -12.46 21.72 6.62
CA PRO A 26 -11.56 21.41 7.73
C PRO A 26 -11.03 19.97 7.72
N GLU A 27 -11.88 19.00 7.36
CA GLU A 27 -11.51 17.58 7.30
C GLU A 27 -10.36 17.33 6.32
N ASP A 28 -10.42 17.91 5.12
CA ASP A 28 -9.38 17.79 4.10
C ASP A 28 -8.04 18.36 4.61
N ARG A 29 -8.08 19.47 5.35
CA ARG A 29 -6.88 20.07 5.96
C ARG A 29 -6.29 19.18 7.05
N ILE A 30 -7.12 18.50 7.83
CA ILE A 30 -6.67 17.52 8.83
C ILE A 30 -5.99 16.34 8.14
N HIS A 31 -6.58 15.82 7.05
CA HIS A 31 -5.97 14.74 6.26
C HIS A 31 -4.63 15.17 5.66
N LEU A 32 -4.54 16.37 5.07
CA LEU A 32 -3.29 16.94 4.58
C LEU A 32 -2.21 16.99 5.67
N ALA A 33 -2.54 17.57 6.82
CA ALA A 33 -1.60 17.69 7.95
C ALA A 33 -1.12 16.32 8.44
N ARG A 34 -2.02 15.34 8.58
CA ARG A 34 -1.68 13.97 8.99
C ARG A 34 -0.75 13.30 7.98
N THR A 35 -1.08 13.37 6.69
CA THR A 35 -0.26 12.77 5.62
C THR A 35 1.13 13.41 5.57
N ALA A 36 1.20 14.75 5.65
CA ALA A 36 2.47 15.48 5.68
C ALA A 36 3.36 15.07 6.86
N ASN A 37 2.77 14.96 8.06
CA ASN A 37 3.50 14.53 9.25
C ASN A 37 3.97 13.07 9.14
N LEU A 38 3.15 12.16 8.59
CA LEU A 38 3.54 10.78 8.35
C LEU A 38 4.72 10.69 7.38
N PHE A 39 4.64 11.41 6.25
CA PHE A 39 5.71 11.45 5.27
C PHE A 39 7.01 12.00 5.85
N THR A 40 6.93 13.10 6.60
CA THR A 40 8.08 13.71 7.28
C THR A 40 8.77 12.72 8.23
N LYS A 41 7.98 11.95 9.00
CA LYS A 41 8.52 10.91 9.88
C LYS A 41 9.18 9.77 9.12
N LEU A 42 8.61 9.34 8.00
CA LEU A 42 9.19 8.29 7.15
C LEU A 42 10.54 8.74 6.56
N LEU A 43 10.63 9.99 6.09
CA LEU A 43 11.89 10.57 5.62
C LEU A 43 12.92 10.66 6.76
N ALA A 44 12.51 11.15 7.93
CA ALA A 44 13.38 11.25 9.10
C ALA A 44 13.93 9.88 9.50
N ALA A 45 13.08 8.84 9.54
CA ALA A 45 13.48 7.47 9.84
C ALA A 45 14.48 6.93 8.82
N GLY A 46 14.22 7.11 7.52
CA GLY A 46 15.16 6.69 6.47
C GLY A 46 16.51 7.39 6.56
N LEU A 47 16.53 8.70 6.82
CA LEU A 47 17.78 9.45 6.98
C LEU A 47 18.55 9.08 8.24
N ALA A 48 17.86 8.69 9.32
CA ALA A 48 18.47 8.24 10.56
C ALA A 48 19.10 6.83 10.43
N THR A 49 18.78 6.06 9.38
CA THR A 49 19.37 4.74 9.15
C THR A 49 20.88 4.85 8.89
N PRO A 50 21.74 4.26 9.74
CA PRO A 50 23.19 4.46 9.66
C PRO A 50 23.83 3.69 8.50
N ASN A 51 23.30 2.51 8.16
CA ASN A 51 23.82 1.69 7.08
C ASN A 51 23.34 2.21 5.73
N ASP A 52 24.28 2.56 4.84
CA ASP A 52 23.98 3.11 3.52
C ASP A 52 23.17 2.17 2.61
N SER A 53 23.44 0.86 2.68
CA SER A 53 22.73 -0.12 1.85
C SER A 53 21.28 -0.26 2.31
N GLU A 54 21.10 -0.45 3.62
CA GLU A 54 19.77 -0.54 4.24
C GLU A 54 18.96 0.74 4.03
N ARG A 55 19.60 1.91 4.18
CA ARG A 55 18.98 3.21 3.92
C ARG A 55 18.46 3.32 2.49
N ARG A 56 19.27 2.95 1.50
CA ARG A 56 18.87 2.95 0.08
C ARG A 56 17.69 2.02 -0.18
N GLU A 57 17.73 0.83 0.41
CA GLU A 57 16.65 -0.16 0.28
C GLU A 57 15.33 0.38 0.87
N LEU A 58 15.38 0.96 2.07
CA LEU A 58 14.23 1.61 2.71
C LEU A 58 13.64 2.73 1.85
N PHE A 59 14.47 3.61 1.29
CA PHE A 59 14.00 4.66 0.37
C PHE A 59 13.37 4.08 -0.89
N THR A 60 13.99 3.06 -1.49
CA THR A 60 13.44 2.38 -2.67
C THR A 60 12.05 1.80 -2.38
N HIS A 61 11.86 1.18 -1.21
CA HIS A 61 10.55 0.67 -0.78
C HIS A 61 9.53 1.80 -0.56
N LEU A 62 9.93 2.87 0.12
CA LEU A 62 9.08 4.03 0.37
C LEU A 62 8.62 4.68 -0.94
N GLU A 63 9.53 4.88 -1.89
CA GLU A 63 9.24 5.42 -3.22
C GLU A 63 8.21 4.55 -3.96
N THR A 64 8.42 3.24 -3.99
CA THR A 64 7.50 2.30 -4.66
C THR A 64 6.08 2.36 -4.07
N GLN A 65 5.97 2.47 -2.74
CA GLN A 65 4.68 2.61 -2.06
C GLN A 65 3.98 3.93 -2.37
N LEU A 66 4.73 5.03 -2.48
CA LEU A 66 4.20 6.35 -2.82
C LEU A 66 3.77 6.41 -4.29
N GLU A 67 4.52 5.78 -5.19
CA GLU A 67 4.13 5.62 -6.59
C GLU A 67 2.83 4.83 -6.71
N LEU A 68 2.69 3.73 -5.97
CA LEU A 68 1.45 2.95 -5.94
C LEU A 68 0.27 3.77 -5.44
N ALA A 69 0.44 4.51 -4.34
CA ALA A 69 -0.59 5.40 -3.82
C ALA A 69 -0.98 6.49 -4.85
N ALA A 70 0.00 7.06 -5.56
CA ALA A 70 -0.25 8.04 -6.61
C ALA A 70 -1.02 7.45 -7.80
N ALA A 71 -0.67 6.24 -8.23
CA ALA A 71 -1.37 5.53 -9.30
C ALA A 71 -2.82 5.22 -8.92
N LEU A 72 -3.08 4.75 -7.69
CA LEU A 72 -4.42 4.51 -7.16
C LEU A 72 -5.28 5.79 -7.14
N ILE A 73 -4.72 6.91 -6.69
CA ILE A 73 -5.42 8.21 -6.68
C ILE A 73 -5.78 8.65 -8.10
N LYS A 74 -4.91 8.38 -9.08
CA LYS A 74 -5.13 8.67 -10.51
C LYS A 74 -6.00 7.63 -11.21
N GLN A 75 -6.37 6.54 -10.54
CA GLN A 75 -7.08 5.39 -11.12
C GLN A 75 -6.33 4.73 -12.29
N ASP A 76 -4.99 4.80 -12.27
CA ASP A 76 -4.13 4.20 -13.28
C ASP A 76 -3.86 2.73 -12.94
N MET A 77 -4.79 1.85 -13.33
CA MET A 77 -4.75 0.44 -12.97
C MET A 77 -3.63 -0.34 -13.69
N GLU A 78 -3.16 0.15 -14.83
CA GLU A 78 -2.02 -0.44 -15.53
C GLU A 78 -0.74 -0.23 -14.71
N GLU A 79 -0.51 1.01 -14.25
CA GLU A 79 0.62 1.34 -13.40
C GLU A 79 0.54 0.64 -12.04
N VAL A 80 -0.65 0.57 -11.44
CA VAL A 80 -0.88 -0.22 -10.21
C VAL A 80 -0.45 -1.68 -10.40
N SER A 81 -0.86 -2.31 -11.52
CA SER A 81 -0.49 -3.70 -11.81
C SER A 81 1.03 -3.85 -11.97
N ARG A 82 1.68 -2.93 -12.69
CA ARG A 82 3.13 -2.93 -12.89
C ARG A 82 3.89 -2.83 -11.55
N LEU A 83 3.51 -1.87 -10.71
CA LEU A 83 4.13 -1.64 -9.39
C LEU A 83 3.91 -2.81 -8.43
N MET A 84 2.72 -3.41 -8.45
CA MET A 84 2.44 -4.61 -7.64
C MET A 84 3.31 -5.80 -8.04
N GLN A 85 3.50 -6.03 -9.35
CA GLN A 85 4.40 -7.09 -9.84
C GLN A 85 5.84 -6.84 -9.43
N GLU A 86 6.31 -5.59 -9.50
CA GLU A 86 7.65 -5.20 -9.06
C GLU A 86 7.86 -5.45 -7.55
N MET A 87 6.90 -5.07 -6.71
CA MET A 87 6.95 -5.34 -5.27
C MET A 87 6.98 -6.84 -4.96
N LEU A 88 6.12 -7.64 -5.60
CA LEU A 88 6.07 -9.09 -5.40
C LEU A 88 7.39 -9.74 -5.82
N SER A 89 7.96 -9.30 -6.94
CA SER A 89 9.24 -9.80 -7.44
C SER A 89 10.38 -9.52 -6.45
N ARG A 90 10.42 -8.31 -5.86
CA ARG A 90 11.41 -7.93 -4.83
C ARG A 90 11.26 -8.75 -3.54
N MET A 91 10.04 -9.16 -3.19
CA MET A 91 9.78 -10.06 -2.05
C MET A 91 10.08 -11.55 -2.39
N GLY A 92 10.57 -11.86 -3.59
CA GLY A 92 10.85 -13.22 -4.04
C GLY A 92 9.59 -14.01 -4.45
N LEU A 93 8.43 -13.36 -4.54
CA LEU A 93 7.18 -13.93 -5.03
C LEU A 93 7.12 -13.75 -6.54
N THR A 94 7.80 -14.65 -7.26
CA THR A 94 7.73 -14.68 -8.73
C THR A 94 6.35 -15.16 -9.19
N PRO A 95 5.94 -14.90 -10.45
CA PRO A 95 4.69 -15.41 -11.01
C PRO A 95 4.53 -16.93 -10.84
N GLU A 96 5.63 -17.68 -10.95
CA GLU A 96 5.65 -19.13 -10.75
C GLU A 96 5.35 -19.50 -9.29
N ARG A 97 5.91 -18.77 -8.32
CA ARG A 97 5.61 -18.94 -6.89
C ARG A 97 4.18 -18.57 -6.55
N LEU A 98 3.64 -17.52 -7.18
CA LEU A 98 2.22 -17.16 -7.03
C LEU A 98 1.31 -18.27 -7.56
N GLU A 99 1.64 -18.89 -8.70
CA GLU A 99 0.89 -20.01 -9.26
C GLU A 99 0.99 -21.27 -8.37
N GLU A 100 2.16 -21.56 -7.81
CA GLU A 100 2.36 -22.63 -6.83
C GLU A 100 1.52 -22.40 -5.58
N MET A 101 1.57 -21.21 -4.98
CA MET A 101 0.74 -20.87 -3.83
C MET A 101 -0.75 -20.96 -4.15
N ALA A 102 -1.18 -20.51 -5.34
CA ALA A 102 -2.58 -20.62 -5.76
C ALA A 102 -3.03 -22.09 -5.89
N LYS A 103 -2.17 -22.95 -6.44
CA LYS A 103 -2.43 -24.40 -6.49
C LYS A 103 -2.53 -24.98 -5.08
N GLU A 104 -1.60 -24.67 -4.19
CA GLU A 104 -1.61 -25.12 -2.80
C GLU A 104 -2.87 -24.67 -2.06
N LEU A 105 -3.28 -23.40 -2.21
CA LEU A 105 -4.48 -22.84 -1.59
C LEU A 105 -5.75 -23.51 -2.14
N SER A 106 -5.79 -23.80 -3.46
CA SER A 106 -6.89 -24.52 -4.09
C SER A 106 -7.01 -25.96 -3.59
N GLU A 107 -5.88 -26.64 -3.38
CA GLU A 107 -5.82 -28.01 -2.85
C GLU A 107 -6.18 -28.04 -1.36
N GLN A 108 -5.78 -27.03 -0.59
CA GLN A 108 -6.21 -26.88 0.81
C GLN A 108 -7.71 -26.60 0.92
N LEU A 109 -8.27 -25.73 0.07
CA LEU A 109 -9.70 -25.46 0.02
C LEU A 109 -10.48 -26.71 -0.40
N LYS A 110 -10.05 -27.46 -1.42
CA LYS A 110 -10.66 -28.74 -1.80
C LYS A 110 -10.63 -29.77 -0.66
N ARG A 111 -9.55 -29.82 0.12
CA ARG A 111 -9.44 -30.70 1.29
C ARG A 111 -10.33 -30.24 2.46
N GLN A 112 -10.51 -28.94 2.66
CA GLN A 112 -11.38 -28.37 3.69
C GLN A 112 -12.87 -28.42 3.33
N LEU A 113 -13.21 -28.25 2.05
CA LEU A 113 -14.57 -28.31 1.51
C LEU A 113 -14.94 -29.71 0.98
N GLY A 114 -14.14 -30.73 1.32
CA GLY A 114 -14.16 -32.09 0.78
C GLY A 114 -15.45 -32.50 0.08
N ASP A 115 -15.38 -32.61 -1.24
CA ASP A 115 -16.26 -33.37 -2.15
C ASP A 115 -17.74 -33.51 -1.77
N ASN A 116 -18.38 -32.44 -1.27
CA ASN A 116 -19.82 -32.38 -1.13
C ASN A 116 -20.37 -31.56 -2.30
N PRO A 117 -20.95 -32.19 -3.35
CA PRO A 117 -21.76 -31.44 -4.30
C PRO A 117 -22.86 -30.71 -3.50
N PRO A 118 -23.28 -29.50 -3.89
CA PRO A 118 -24.39 -28.85 -3.23
C PRO A 118 -25.61 -29.76 -3.37
N ASP A 119 -26.05 -30.37 -2.26
CA ASP A 119 -27.34 -31.02 -2.18
C ASP A 119 -28.37 -29.96 -2.61
N ALA A 120 -28.90 -30.15 -3.81
CA ALA A 120 -30.00 -29.39 -4.34
C ALA A 120 -31.28 -29.82 -3.62
N GLU A 121 -31.37 -29.56 -2.32
CA GLU A 121 -32.63 -29.63 -1.57
C GLU A 121 -32.82 -28.31 -0.81
N GLY A 122 -33.34 -27.32 -1.55
CA GLY A 122 -33.95 -26.16 -0.93
C GLY A 122 -35.19 -26.57 -0.13
N PRO A 123 -35.55 -25.85 0.96
CA PRO A 123 -36.64 -26.23 1.88
C PRO A 123 -38.04 -25.94 1.32
N PHE A 124 -38.24 -26.03 0.00
CA PHE A 124 -39.51 -25.76 -0.67
C PHE A 124 -39.88 -26.88 -1.64
N SER A 125 -40.04 -28.09 -1.14
CA SER A 125 -40.86 -29.10 -1.83
C SER A 125 -42.19 -29.23 -1.08
N LYS A 126 -43.19 -28.54 -1.62
CA LYS A 126 -44.59 -28.62 -1.19
C LYS A 126 -45.16 -29.99 -1.55
N ASN A 127 -45.82 -30.64 -0.60
CA ASN A 127 -47.19 -31.14 -0.75
C ASN A 127 -47.79 -31.44 0.63
#